data_AF-A0A0A2BLF1-F1
#
_entry.id   AF-A0A0A2BLF1-F1
#
_cell.length_a   1.000
_cell.length_b   1.000
_cell.length_c   1.000
_cell.angle_alpha   90.00
_cell.angle_beta   90.00
_cell.angle_gamma   90.00
#
_symmetry.space_group_name_H-M   'P 1'
#
loop_
_entity.id
_entity.type
_entity.pdbx_description
1 polymer ?
#
loop_
_entity_poly.entity_id
_entity_poly.type
_entity_poly.pdbx_seq_one_letter_code
_entity_poly.pdbx_strand_id
1 'polypeptide(L)'
;MYLRSLERCQLAIGSYPPFSYNGVGGGGKATVLPTEQNNILLLSFAPETFSIPPLNSKTTKFLSLPLPPGIQIIMSMDKLEGTVEKNTGKVILRFESRFSFSIGSIFRFPDLIVKTSLNTGKVKGSLHKEEGLNIQKDGKATLVGIATIPVTESKILNIFLGLPTEALAVLQCEIK
;
A
#
# COMPACT_ATOMS: atom_id res chain seq x y z
N MET A 1 -17.21 8.21 -3.31
CA MET A 1 -15.78 8.50 -3.51
C MET A 1 -15.10 7.24 -4.02
N TYR A 2 -14.18 7.38 -4.95
CA TYR A 2 -13.44 6.30 -5.59
C TYR A 2 -11.94 6.60 -5.49
N LEU A 3 -11.15 5.60 -5.10
CA LEU A 3 -9.69 5.67 -5.10
C LEU A 3 -9.16 4.92 -6.31
N ARG A 4 -8.31 5.54 -7.12
CA ARG A 4 -7.58 4.90 -8.24
C ARG A 4 -6.09 4.97 -7.96
N SER A 5 -5.39 3.84 -8.02
CA SER A 5 -3.93 3.87 -7.97
C SER A 5 -3.34 4.29 -9.32
N LEU A 6 -2.20 4.96 -9.25
CA LEU A 6 -1.50 5.53 -10.39
C LEU A 6 -0.13 4.86 -10.58
N GLU A 7 0.63 5.35 -11.55
CA GLU A 7 2.03 4.95 -11.74
C GLU A 7 2.91 5.53 -10.62
N ARG A 8 4.17 5.06 -10.56
CA ARG A 8 5.20 5.56 -9.63
C ARG A 8 4.85 5.38 -8.16
N CYS A 9 4.09 4.34 -7.84
CA CYS A 9 3.97 3.88 -6.47
C CYS A 9 5.27 3.22 -6.02
N GLN A 10 5.52 3.16 -4.72
CA GLN A 10 6.72 2.55 -4.17
C GLN A 10 6.42 1.71 -2.93
N LEU A 11 7.26 0.73 -2.71
CA LEU A 11 7.30 -0.07 -1.50
C LEU A 11 8.77 -0.28 -1.11
N ALA A 12 9.03 -0.40 0.18
CA ALA A 12 10.33 -0.80 0.71
C ALA A 12 10.12 -1.74 1.90
N ILE A 13 11.08 -2.62 2.16
CA ILE A 13 11.05 -3.55 3.31
C ILE A 13 12.46 -3.72 3.87
N GLY A 14 12.62 -3.48 5.17
CA GLY A 14 13.88 -3.52 5.87
C GLY A 14 14.93 -2.63 5.21
N SER A 15 16.11 -3.20 4.98
CA SER A 15 17.22 -2.53 4.30
C SER A 15 17.21 -2.71 2.78
N TYR A 16 16.19 -3.35 2.20
CA TYR A 16 16.09 -3.49 0.75
C TYR A 16 15.91 -2.13 0.09
N PRO A 17 16.56 -1.89 -1.05
CA PRO A 17 16.26 -0.74 -1.89
C PRO A 17 14.75 -0.64 -2.20
N PRO A 18 14.17 0.56 -2.24
CA PRO A 18 12.77 0.72 -2.64
C PRO A 18 12.51 0.15 -4.05
N PHE A 19 11.38 -0.50 -4.21
CA PHE A 19 10.88 -0.97 -5.49
C PHE A 19 9.74 -0.06 -5.96
N SER A 20 9.84 0.39 -7.21
CA SER A 20 8.80 1.19 -7.85
C SER A 20 7.85 0.28 -8.62
N TYR A 21 6.56 0.56 -8.60
CA TYR A 21 5.59 -0.22 -9.35
C TYR A 21 4.52 0.65 -10.01
N ASN A 22 3.95 0.12 -11.09
CA ASN A 22 2.79 0.67 -11.75
C ASN A 22 1.52 0.12 -11.06
N GLY A 23 0.82 1.01 -10.34
CA GLY A 23 -0.44 0.68 -9.69
C GLY A 23 -1.67 0.88 -10.59
N VAL A 24 -1.52 1.33 -11.84
CA VAL A 24 -2.67 1.62 -12.73
C VAL A 24 -3.55 0.38 -12.92
N GLY A 25 -4.86 0.59 -12.84
CA GLY A 25 -5.87 -0.47 -12.88
C GLY A 25 -6.28 -0.95 -11.49
N GLY A 26 -5.57 -0.54 -10.44
CA GLY A 26 -5.97 -0.73 -9.05
C GLY A 26 -6.84 0.40 -8.50
N GLY A 27 -7.44 0.14 -7.35
CA GLY A 27 -8.38 1.04 -6.68
C GLY A 27 -9.66 0.35 -6.26
N GLY A 28 -10.62 1.14 -5.81
CA GLY A 28 -11.94 0.67 -5.39
C GLY A 28 -12.89 1.82 -5.03
N LYS A 29 -14.18 1.49 -4.90
CA LYS A 29 -15.22 2.45 -4.49
C LYS A 29 -15.39 2.40 -2.97
N ALA A 30 -15.43 3.57 -2.34
CA ALA A 30 -15.77 3.69 -0.92
C ALA A 30 -17.27 3.95 -0.74
N THR A 31 -17.82 3.32 0.30
CA THR A 31 -19.01 3.84 0.99
C THR A 31 -18.60 5.09 1.76
N VAL A 32 -19.39 6.16 1.59
CA VAL A 32 -19.12 7.47 2.20
C VAL A 32 -20.22 7.78 3.19
N LEU A 33 -19.85 8.03 4.45
CA LEU A 33 -20.76 8.48 5.49
C LEU A 33 -20.33 9.87 5.99
N PRO A 34 -21.24 10.85 6.09
CA PRO A 34 -20.94 12.10 6.76
C PRO A 34 -20.71 11.87 8.26
N THR A 35 -19.87 12.68 8.88
CA THR A 35 -19.80 12.75 10.34
C THR A 35 -20.59 13.97 10.84
N GLU A 36 -20.82 14.04 12.16
CA GLU A 36 -21.40 15.24 12.81
C GLU A 36 -20.58 16.50 12.52
N GLN A 37 -19.28 16.32 12.23
CA GLN A 37 -18.40 17.37 11.75
C GLN A 37 -18.55 17.48 10.23
N ASN A 38 -19.34 18.45 9.77
CA ASN A 38 -19.64 18.69 8.35
C ASN A 38 -18.40 18.77 7.42
N ASN A 39 -17.17 18.88 7.92
CA ASN A 39 -15.94 18.89 7.12
C ASN A 39 -15.28 17.50 6.95
N ILE A 40 -15.69 16.46 7.68
CA ILE A 40 -15.06 15.14 7.64
C ILE A 40 -16.00 14.11 7.02
N LEU A 41 -15.45 13.29 6.13
CA LEU A 41 -16.12 12.14 5.53
C LEU A 41 -15.48 10.86 6.05
N LEU A 42 -16.31 9.90 6.47
CA LEU A 42 -15.87 8.53 6.72
C LEU A 42 -15.90 7.75 5.42
N LEU A 43 -14.80 7.04 5.15
CA LEU A 43 -14.64 6.16 4.00
C LEU A 43 -14.50 4.72 4.47
N SER A 44 -15.17 3.79 3.79
CA SER A 44 -14.94 2.35 3.93
C SER A 44 -14.95 1.71 2.55
N PHE A 45 -13.87 1.01 2.21
CA PHE A 45 -13.72 0.33 0.93
C PHE A 45 -13.98 -1.17 1.11
N ALA A 46 -14.81 -1.72 0.22
CA ALA A 46 -15.14 -3.14 0.25
C ALA A 46 -13.97 -3.98 -0.31
N PRO A 47 -13.43 -4.95 0.45
CA PRO A 47 -12.34 -5.83 0.01
C PRO A 47 -12.55 -6.50 -1.33
N GLU A 48 -13.79 -6.83 -1.65
CA GLU A 48 -14.17 -7.54 -2.87
C GLU A 48 -14.02 -6.66 -4.11
N THR A 49 -13.99 -5.34 -3.93
CA THR A 49 -13.92 -4.36 -5.01
C THR A 49 -12.59 -3.62 -5.08
N PHE A 50 -11.77 -3.72 -4.02
CA PHE A 50 -10.47 -3.08 -3.97
C PHE A 50 -9.38 -4.05 -4.42
N SER A 51 -8.65 -3.68 -5.48
CA SER A 51 -7.52 -4.48 -5.95
C SER A 51 -6.36 -3.58 -6.36
N ILE A 52 -5.16 -4.14 -6.37
CA ILE A 52 -4.01 -3.55 -7.05
C ILE A 52 -3.42 -4.58 -8.01
N PRO A 53 -2.82 -4.17 -9.14
CA PRO A 53 -2.13 -5.10 -10.02
C PRO A 53 -1.07 -5.90 -9.23
N PRO A 54 -0.92 -7.21 -9.50
CA PRO A 54 0.14 -8.00 -8.89
C PRO A 54 1.51 -7.39 -9.19
N LEU A 55 2.41 -7.42 -8.21
CA LEU A 55 3.79 -6.97 -8.38
C LEU A 55 4.61 -8.09 -9.01
N ASN A 56 5.07 -7.89 -10.23
CA ASN A 56 5.82 -8.87 -11.01
C ASN A 56 6.72 -8.15 -12.04
N SER A 57 7.39 -8.90 -12.92
CA SER A 57 8.29 -8.34 -13.93
C SER A 57 7.64 -7.32 -14.89
N LYS A 58 6.32 -7.35 -15.08
CA LYS A 58 5.60 -6.40 -15.94
C LYS A 58 5.26 -5.09 -15.22
N THR A 59 5.04 -5.15 -13.91
CA THR A 59 4.47 -4.04 -13.13
C THR A 59 5.45 -3.42 -12.17
N THR A 60 6.59 -4.07 -11.88
CA THR A 60 7.50 -3.66 -10.80
C THR A 60 8.95 -3.61 -11.25
N LYS A 61 9.64 -2.55 -10.82
CA LYS A 61 11.07 -2.33 -11.02
C LYS A 61 11.79 -2.25 -9.68
N PHE A 62 12.84 -3.05 -9.53
CA PHE A 62 13.79 -3.01 -8.43
C PHE A 62 15.15 -2.57 -8.99
N LEU A 63 15.70 -1.47 -8.47
CA LEU A 63 16.92 -0.83 -9.03
C LEU A 63 16.81 -0.56 -10.55
N SER A 64 15.66 -0.05 -11.00
CA SER A 64 15.33 0.22 -12.42
C SER A 64 15.20 -1.00 -13.33
N LEU A 65 15.49 -2.20 -12.84
CA LEU A 65 15.31 -3.45 -13.57
C LEU A 65 13.97 -4.08 -13.22
N PRO A 66 13.28 -4.74 -14.17
CA PRO A 66 12.13 -5.58 -13.86
C PRO A 66 12.44 -6.57 -12.74
N LEU A 67 11.44 -6.90 -11.92
CA LEU A 67 11.60 -8.04 -11.00
C LEU A 67 11.98 -9.31 -11.78
N PRO A 68 12.81 -10.19 -11.20
CA PRO A 68 13.15 -11.47 -11.82
C PRO A 68 11.91 -12.23 -12.31
N PRO A 69 11.95 -12.81 -13.53
CA PRO A 69 10.84 -13.61 -14.05
C PRO A 69 10.42 -14.72 -13.08
N GLY A 70 9.11 -14.96 -12.99
CA GLY A 70 8.54 -15.95 -12.08
C GLY A 70 8.25 -15.42 -10.67
N ILE A 71 8.81 -14.27 -10.27
CA ILE A 71 8.41 -13.63 -9.00
C ILE A 71 7.06 -12.96 -9.15
N GLN A 72 6.18 -13.22 -8.18
CA GLN A 72 4.89 -12.55 -8.05
C GLN A 72 4.56 -12.27 -6.59
N ILE A 73 4.15 -11.03 -6.30
CA ILE A 73 3.53 -10.64 -5.04
C ILE A 73 2.09 -10.22 -5.33
N ILE A 74 1.14 -10.86 -4.66
CA ILE A 74 -0.29 -10.52 -4.71
C ILE A 74 -0.68 -9.93 -3.38
N MET A 75 -1.42 -8.83 -3.41
CA MET A 75 -1.99 -8.20 -2.23
C MET A 75 -3.48 -8.52 -2.15
N SER A 76 -3.90 -9.02 -0.99
CA SER A 76 -5.30 -9.24 -0.63
C SER A 76 -5.64 -8.26 0.48
N MET A 77 -6.54 -7.32 0.22
CA MET A 77 -6.97 -6.34 1.20
C MET A 77 -7.91 -6.99 2.21
N ASP A 78 -7.70 -6.76 3.50
CA ASP A 78 -8.63 -7.16 4.56
C ASP A 78 -9.45 -5.95 5.04
N LYS A 79 -8.83 -4.77 5.09
CA LYS A 79 -9.48 -3.53 5.52
C LYS A 79 -8.83 -2.31 4.90
N LEU A 80 -9.66 -1.38 4.44
CA LEU A 80 -9.27 -0.03 4.10
C LEU A 80 -10.41 0.92 4.47
N GLU A 81 -10.23 1.67 5.55
CA GLU A 81 -11.27 2.57 6.08
C GLU A 81 -10.64 3.75 6.82
N GLY A 82 -11.33 4.88 6.89
CA GLY A 82 -10.84 6.03 7.64
C GLY A 82 -11.53 7.31 7.23
N THR A 83 -10.78 8.41 7.15
CA THR A 83 -11.35 9.75 6.97
C THR A 83 -10.71 10.55 5.86
N VAL A 84 -11.52 11.46 5.30
CA VAL A 84 -11.07 12.57 4.46
C VAL A 84 -11.59 13.88 5.06
N GLU A 85 -10.69 14.84 5.24
CA GLU A 85 -11.03 16.21 5.61
C GLU A 85 -11.21 17.05 4.33
N LYS A 86 -12.43 17.52 4.07
CA LYS A 86 -12.80 18.15 2.79
C LYS A 86 -12.06 19.46 2.52
N ASN A 87 -11.84 20.29 3.54
CA ASN A 87 -11.21 21.60 3.37
C ASN A 87 -9.72 21.50 3.04
N THR A 88 -9.01 20.51 3.59
CA THR A 88 -7.55 20.39 3.47
C THR A 88 -7.11 19.31 2.48
N GLY A 89 -8.01 18.39 2.13
CA GLY A 89 -7.70 17.19 1.36
C GLY A 89 -6.92 16.15 2.16
N LYS A 90 -6.81 16.30 3.49
CA LYS A 90 -6.08 15.35 4.33
C LYS A 90 -6.81 14.02 4.38
N VAL A 91 -6.07 12.92 4.20
CA VAL A 91 -6.61 11.56 4.25
C VAL A 91 -5.87 10.73 5.29
N ILE A 92 -6.60 9.93 6.05
CA ILE A 92 -6.05 8.92 6.97
C ILE A 92 -6.88 7.65 6.80
N LEU A 93 -6.26 6.55 6.36
CA LEU A 93 -6.90 5.25 6.18
C LEU A 93 -6.16 4.18 6.97
N ARG A 94 -6.88 3.49 7.85
CA ARG A 94 -6.43 2.23 8.43
C ARG A 94 -6.40 1.19 7.33
N PHE A 95 -5.24 0.58 7.17
CA PHE A 95 -4.97 -0.40 6.12
C PHE A 95 -4.51 -1.72 6.74
N GLU A 96 -5.23 -2.79 6.44
CA GLU A 96 -4.86 -4.16 6.78
C GLU A 96 -4.91 -5.01 5.51
N SER A 97 -3.84 -5.78 5.26
CA SER A 97 -3.76 -6.65 4.09
C SER A 97 -2.76 -7.78 4.28
N ARG A 98 -2.82 -8.73 3.35
CA ARG A 98 -1.93 -9.87 3.22
C ARG A 98 -1.19 -9.79 1.90
N PHE A 99 0.13 -9.88 1.94
CA PHE A 99 0.96 -9.96 0.73
C PHE A 99 1.49 -11.39 0.57
N SER A 100 0.97 -12.10 -0.43
CA SER A 100 1.41 -13.44 -0.80
C SER A 100 2.57 -13.36 -1.79
N PHE A 101 3.74 -13.86 -1.40
CA PHE A 101 4.92 -13.96 -2.27
C PHE A 101 5.04 -15.35 -2.88
N SER A 102 5.36 -15.43 -4.16
CA SER A 102 5.55 -16.68 -4.90
C SER A 102 6.64 -16.58 -5.95
N ILE A 103 7.25 -17.73 -6.26
CA ILE A 103 8.29 -17.90 -7.29
C ILE A 103 7.89 -19.08 -8.19
N GLY A 104 7.56 -18.77 -9.45
CA GLY A 104 7.00 -19.74 -10.39
C GLY A 104 5.66 -20.30 -9.92
N SER A 105 5.30 -21.48 -10.41
CA SER A 105 4.08 -22.21 -9.98
C SER A 105 4.30 -23.10 -8.75
N ILE A 106 5.55 -23.25 -8.30
CA ILE A 106 5.95 -24.30 -7.35
C ILE A 106 6.11 -23.75 -5.93
N PHE A 107 6.68 -22.56 -5.78
CA PHE A 107 7.00 -22.01 -4.46
C PHE A 107 6.05 -20.88 -4.09
N ARG A 108 5.28 -21.11 -3.02
CA ARG A 108 4.46 -20.09 -2.36
C ARG A 108 4.92 -19.95 -0.92
N PHE A 109 5.13 -18.72 -0.49
CA PHE A 109 5.54 -18.39 0.87
C PHE A 109 4.33 -17.99 1.71
N PRO A 110 4.43 -18.08 3.05
CA PRO A 110 3.41 -17.53 3.95
C PRO A 110 3.16 -16.04 3.69
N ASP A 111 1.94 -15.61 3.95
CA ASP A 111 1.55 -14.22 3.76
C ASP A 111 2.30 -13.29 4.74
N LEU A 112 2.75 -12.16 4.22
CA LEU A 112 3.18 -11.05 5.07
C LEU A 112 1.95 -10.26 5.49
N ILE A 113 1.70 -10.20 6.79
CA ILE A 113 0.61 -9.42 7.36
C ILE A 113 1.06 -7.97 7.47
N VAL A 114 0.35 -7.06 6.81
CA VAL A 114 0.64 -5.63 6.81
C VAL A 114 -0.50 -4.90 7.50
N LYS A 115 -0.18 -4.19 8.58
CA LYS A 115 -1.11 -3.30 9.29
C LYS A 115 -0.46 -1.94 9.45
N THR A 116 -1.10 -0.91 8.93
CA THR A 116 -0.59 0.47 9.01
C THR A 116 -1.70 1.51 8.83
N SER A 117 -1.34 2.78 8.95
CA SER A 117 -2.15 3.93 8.57
C SER A 117 -1.56 4.56 7.32
N LEU A 118 -2.28 4.45 6.19
CA LEU A 118 -1.98 5.15 4.95
C LEU A 118 -2.54 6.57 5.06
N ASN A 119 -1.69 7.59 4.99
CA ASN A 119 -2.11 8.97 5.16
C ASN A 119 -1.35 9.95 4.27
N THR A 120 -1.86 11.16 4.10
CA THR A 120 -1.24 12.21 3.27
C THR A 120 -0.20 13.06 4.00
N GLY A 121 0.12 12.74 5.25
CA GLY A 121 1.07 13.49 6.07
C GLY A 121 2.49 12.90 6.06
N LYS A 122 3.29 13.27 7.05
CA LYS A 122 4.64 12.73 7.26
C LYS A 122 4.58 11.43 8.05
N VAL A 123 5.32 10.43 7.60
CA VAL A 123 5.59 9.19 8.33
C VAL A 123 7.08 9.06 8.58
N LYS A 124 7.44 8.58 9.78
CA LYS A 124 8.82 8.33 10.16
C LYS A 124 8.88 7.09 11.04
N GLY A 125 9.60 6.09 10.58
CA GLY A 125 9.96 4.91 11.32
C GLY A 125 11.45 4.95 11.70
N SER A 126 11.95 3.77 12.03
CA SER A 126 13.35 3.50 12.33
C SER A 126 14.23 3.40 11.09
N LEU A 127 13.69 2.88 9.98
CA LEU A 127 14.42 2.64 8.73
C LEU A 127 13.99 3.60 7.61
N HIS A 128 12.71 3.98 7.61
CA HIS A 128 12.09 4.75 6.54
C HIS A 128 11.49 6.06 7.03
N LYS A 129 11.40 7.02 6.12
CA LYS A 129 10.68 8.27 6.30
C LYS A 129 10.09 8.68 4.95
N GLU A 130 8.89 9.22 4.95
CA GLU A 130 8.29 9.75 3.73
C GLU A 130 7.24 10.81 4.05
N GLU A 131 6.91 11.65 3.08
CA GLU A 131 5.83 12.63 3.16
C GLU A 131 4.81 12.39 2.05
N GLY A 132 3.55 12.25 2.44
CA GLY A 132 2.42 12.19 1.52
C GLY A 132 2.06 13.55 0.94
N LEU A 133 1.00 13.56 0.14
CA LEU A 133 0.46 14.76 -0.47
C LEU A 133 -1.06 14.73 -0.32
N ASN A 134 -1.63 15.76 0.31
CA ASN A 134 -3.08 15.91 0.44
C ASN A 134 -3.77 15.88 -0.92
N ILE A 135 -5.06 15.56 -0.95
CA ILE A 135 -5.87 15.61 -2.16
C ILE A 135 -5.79 17.01 -2.78
N GLN A 136 -5.30 17.06 -4.01
CA GLN A 136 -5.20 18.26 -4.84
C GLN A 136 -6.53 18.52 -5.56
N LYS A 137 -6.65 19.69 -6.20
CA LYS A 137 -7.87 20.07 -6.96
C LYS A 137 -8.23 19.09 -8.08
N ASP A 138 -7.24 18.44 -8.67
CA ASP A 138 -7.44 17.43 -9.71
C ASP A 138 -7.73 16.02 -9.16
N GLY A 139 -7.84 15.88 -7.83
CA GLY A 139 -8.08 14.64 -7.11
C GLY A 139 -6.81 13.85 -6.78
N LYS A 140 -5.62 14.24 -7.26
CA LYS A 140 -4.39 13.50 -6.98
C LYS A 140 -3.97 13.63 -5.53
N ALA A 141 -3.44 12.55 -4.97
CA ALA A 141 -2.89 12.47 -3.63
C ALA A 141 -1.76 11.43 -3.56
N THR A 142 -0.90 11.58 -2.56
CA THR A 142 0.08 10.54 -2.19
C THR A 142 -0.26 10.05 -0.79
N LEU A 143 -0.61 8.78 -0.65
CA LEU A 143 -0.75 8.14 0.66
C LEU A 143 0.53 7.42 1.03
N VAL A 144 1.02 7.65 2.24
CA VAL A 144 2.22 7.03 2.78
C VAL A 144 1.90 6.31 4.08
N GLY A 145 2.57 5.18 4.32
CA GLY A 145 2.39 4.41 5.55
C GLY A 145 3.61 3.56 5.86
N ILE A 146 3.90 3.41 7.14
CA ILE A 146 4.96 2.53 7.64
C ILE A 146 4.33 1.43 8.49
N ALA A 147 4.70 0.18 8.21
CA ALA A 147 4.24 -1.00 8.94
C ALA A 147 5.42 -1.74 9.55
N THR A 148 5.22 -2.36 10.72
CA THR A 148 6.13 -3.41 11.18
C THR A 148 5.61 -4.75 10.67
N ILE A 149 6.45 -5.46 9.92
CA ILE A 149 6.17 -6.78 9.38
C ILE A 149 6.65 -7.82 10.40
N PRO A 150 5.75 -8.63 10.98
CA PRO A 150 6.13 -9.65 11.94
C PRO A 150 6.89 -10.81 11.26
N VAL A 151 7.55 -11.63 12.06
CA VAL A 151 8.07 -12.92 11.59
C VAL A 151 6.92 -13.82 11.12
N THR A 152 7.22 -14.67 10.16
CA THR A 152 6.33 -15.72 9.67
C THR A 152 6.76 -17.08 10.19
N GLU A 153 5.99 -18.12 9.90
CA GLU A 153 6.36 -19.52 10.17
C GLU A 153 7.57 -19.98 9.31
N SER A 154 7.85 -19.29 8.19
CA SER A 154 8.97 -19.65 7.29
C SER A 154 10.26 -18.99 7.74
N LYS A 155 11.18 -19.79 8.29
CA LYS A 155 12.54 -19.34 8.66
C LYS A 155 13.31 -18.78 7.46
N ILE A 156 13.15 -19.39 6.28
CA ILE A 156 13.82 -18.95 5.05
C ILE A 156 13.33 -17.55 4.67
N LEU A 157 12.02 -17.32 4.70
CA LEU A 157 11.44 -16.00 4.39
C LEU A 157 11.88 -14.95 5.42
N ASN A 158 11.88 -15.32 6.70
CA ASN A 158 12.30 -14.42 7.78
C ASN A 158 13.75 -13.99 7.60
N ILE A 159 14.66 -14.92 7.27
CA ILE A 159 16.07 -14.59 7.01
C ILE A 159 16.19 -13.75 5.74
N PHE A 160 15.51 -14.14 4.66
CA PHE A 160 15.58 -13.44 3.38
C PHE A 160 15.14 -11.98 3.50
N LEU A 161 14.02 -11.70 4.17
CA LEU A 161 13.48 -10.35 4.33
C LEU A 161 14.00 -9.63 5.59
N GLY A 162 14.73 -10.32 6.47
CA GLY A 162 15.19 -9.79 7.75
C GLY A 162 14.06 -9.54 8.75
N LEU A 163 13.04 -10.39 8.80
CA LEU A 163 11.87 -10.23 9.68
C LEU A 163 12.22 -10.51 11.16
N PRO A 164 11.62 -9.78 12.13
CA PRO A 164 10.65 -8.71 11.91
C PRO A 164 11.35 -7.44 11.42
N THR A 165 10.68 -6.68 10.55
CA THR A 165 11.29 -5.48 9.96
C THR A 165 10.26 -4.41 9.62
N GLU A 166 10.72 -3.25 9.23
CA GLU A 166 9.87 -2.14 8.80
C GLU A 166 9.56 -2.22 7.32
N ALA A 167 8.35 -1.86 6.89
CA ALA A 167 8.01 -1.68 5.48
C ALA A 167 7.40 -0.31 5.26
N LEU A 168 7.77 0.35 4.17
CA LEU A 168 7.19 1.60 3.70
C LEU A 168 6.29 1.33 2.49
N ALA A 169 5.12 1.97 2.45
CA ALA A 169 4.27 2.05 1.29
C ALA A 169 4.09 3.51 0.86
N VAL A 170 4.22 3.76 -0.44
CA VAL A 170 3.94 5.04 -1.10
C VAL A 170 2.96 4.76 -2.23
N LEU A 171 1.73 5.22 -2.07
CA LEU A 171 0.66 5.04 -3.04
C LEU A 171 0.37 6.38 -3.72
N GLN A 172 0.74 6.46 -5.00
CA GLN A 172 0.27 7.52 -5.88
C GLN A 172 -1.17 7.18 -6.27
N CYS A 173 -2.11 8.09 -6.00
CA CYS A 173 -3.51 7.84 -6.26
C CYS A 173 -4.28 9.08 -6.69
N GLU A 174 -5.49 8.84 -7.19
CA GLU A 174 -6.52 9.84 -7.40
C GLU A 174 -7.74 9.46 -6.54
N ILE A 175 -8.30 10.43 -5.82
CA ILE A 175 -9.49 10.28 -4.96
C ILE A 175 -10.55 11.29 -5.41
N LYS A 176 -11.69 10.79 -5.90
CA LYS A 176 -12.80 11.60 -6.46
C LYS A 176 -14.18 11.12 -6.00
#